data_AF-A0A6B9Z323-F1
#
_entry.id   AF-A0A6B9Z323-F1
#
_cell.length_a   1.000
_cell.length_b   1.000
_cell.length_c   1.000
_cell.angle_alpha   90.00
_cell.angle_beta   90.00
_cell.angle_gamma   90.00
#
_symmetry.space_group_name_H-M   'P 1'
#
loop_
_entity.id
_entity.type
_entity.pdbx_description
1 polymer ?
#
loop_
_entity_poly.entity_id
_entity_poly.type
_entity_poly.pdbx_seq_one_letter_code
_entity_poly.pdbx_strand_id
1 'polypeptide(L)'
;MKTLLKNTAPALLILLFAYAATSKLMDLNLFRHEMYNQNFPKEIAGALIVLIPAAEILAILLLLISKWQVAGLLFSVLLMTAFTGYTALVLAGYWDRVPCSCGGVLQNMSWTAHFFFNLFFLALAAAALAQRYKGNAENLRKE
;
A
#
# COMPACT_ATOMS: atom_id res chain seq x y z
N MET A 1 10.01 -6.83 21.97
CA MET A 1 9.06 -6.05 21.14
C MET A 1 9.72 -5.29 19.97
N LYS A 2 10.76 -4.47 20.21
CA LYS A 2 11.46 -3.70 19.14
C LYS A 2 12.03 -4.58 18.00
N THR A 3 12.68 -5.70 18.34
CA THR A 3 13.23 -6.64 17.34
C THR A 3 12.15 -7.37 16.55
N LEU A 4 11.01 -7.64 17.20
CA LEU A 4 9.88 -8.32 16.55
C LEU A 4 9.32 -7.43 15.44
N LEU A 5 8.97 -6.16 15.75
CA LEU A 5 8.40 -5.22 14.78
C LEU A 5 9.37 -4.90 13.62
N LYS A 6 10.68 -4.81 13.92
CA LYS A 6 11.73 -4.47 12.94
C LYS A 6 11.79 -5.44 11.74
N ASN A 7 11.42 -6.70 11.96
CA ASN A 7 11.45 -7.76 10.96
C ASN A 7 10.04 -8.20 10.50
N THR A 8 9.05 -8.22 11.40
CA THR A 8 7.68 -8.62 11.02
C THR A 8 6.95 -7.57 10.20
N ALA A 9 7.12 -6.27 10.48
CA ALA A 9 6.41 -5.23 9.72
C ALA A 9 6.79 -5.22 8.23
N PRO A 10 8.09 -5.22 7.84
CA PRO A 10 8.45 -5.35 6.43
C PRO A 10 7.93 -6.65 5.78
N ALA A 11 7.95 -7.78 6.50
CA ALA A 11 7.45 -9.05 5.99
C ALA A 11 5.94 -9.02 5.70
N LEU A 12 5.15 -8.43 6.61
CA LEU A 12 3.70 -8.26 6.41
C LEU A 12 3.38 -7.31 5.25
N LEU A 13 4.16 -6.23 5.09
CA LEU A 13 4.03 -5.31 3.96
C LEU A 13 4.40 -5.99 2.63
N ILE A 14 5.48 -6.79 2.61
CA ILE A 14 5.85 -7.59 1.44
C ILE A 14 4.71 -8.54 1.07
N LEU A 15 4.15 -9.27 2.05
CA LEU A 15 3.03 -10.17 1.80
C LEU A 15 1.81 -9.44 1.22
N LEU A 16 1.47 -8.27 1.78
CA LEU A 16 0.39 -7.42 1.28
C LEU A 16 0.61 -7.02 -0.18
N PHE A 17 1.76 -6.41 -0.48
CA PHE A 17 2.05 -5.93 -1.84
C PHE A 17 2.22 -7.08 -2.83
N ALA A 18 2.79 -8.22 -2.41
CA ALA A 18 2.92 -9.40 -3.25
C ALA A 18 1.54 -9.96 -3.61
N TYR A 19 0.65 -10.08 -2.62
CA TYR A 19 -0.74 -10.47 -2.85
C TYR A 19 -1.44 -9.51 -3.82
N ALA A 20 -1.33 -8.20 -3.56
CA ALA A 20 -1.98 -7.16 -4.34
C ALA A 20 -1.48 -7.08 -5.79
N ALA A 21 -0.17 -7.22 -6.01
CA ALA A 21 0.41 -7.22 -7.35
C ALA A 21 0.05 -8.51 -8.11
N THR A 22 0.15 -9.66 -7.44
CA THR A 22 -0.14 -10.96 -8.05
C THR A 22 -1.60 -11.06 -8.48
N SER A 23 -2.55 -10.64 -7.63
CA SER A 23 -3.98 -10.67 -7.99
C SER A 23 -4.30 -9.81 -9.22
N LYS A 24 -3.64 -8.66 -9.37
CA LYS A 24 -3.78 -7.78 -10.55
C LYS A 24 -3.13 -8.33 -11.81
N LEU A 25 -1.98 -8.98 -11.68
CA LEU A 25 -1.26 -9.55 -12.83
C LEU A 25 -1.87 -10.86 -13.32
N MET A 26 -2.46 -11.67 -12.43
CA MET A 26 -3.14 -12.91 -12.80
C MET A 26 -4.41 -12.68 -13.61
N ASP A 27 -5.16 -11.61 -13.31
CA ASP A 27 -6.34 -11.22 -14.07
C ASP A 27 -6.31 -9.72 -14.41
N LEU A 28 -5.43 -9.38 -15.34
CA LEU A 28 -5.23 -8.01 -15.79
C LEU A 28 -6.48 -7.43 -16.46
N ASN A 29 -7.31 -8.28 -17.09
CA ASN A 29 -8.55 -7.84 -17.74
C ASN A 29 -9.59 -7.42 -16.70
N LEU A 30 -9.75 -8.20 -15.63
CA LEU A 30 -10.58 -7.82 -14.49
C LEU A 30 -10.07 -6.53 -13.86
N PHE A 31 -8.78 -6.45 -13.53
CA PHE A 31 -8.20 -5.24 -12.92
C PHE A 31 -8.37 -4.00 -13.81
N ARG A 32 -8.24 -4.15 -15.13
CA ARG A 32 -8.50 -3.07 -16.09
C ARG A 32 -9.95 -2.61 -16.03
N HIS A 33 -10.91 -3.53 -16.08
CA HIS A 33 -12.34 -3.21 -15.99
C HIS A 33 -12.67 -2.51 -14.65
N GLU A 34 -12.13 -3.03 -13.56
CA GLU A 34 -12.22 -2.47 -12.22
C GLU A 34 -11.70 -1.05 -12.10
N MET A 35 -10.51 -0.78 -12.68
CA MET A 35 -9.90 0.55 -12.69
C MET A 35 -10.71 1.56 -13.50
N TYR A 36 -11.27 1.15 -14.65
CA TYR A 36 -12.15 2.02 -15.43
C TYR A 36 -13.52 2.26 -14.77
N ASN A 37 -13.91 1.43 -13.81
CA ASN A 37 -15.13 1.63 -13.03
C ASN A 37 -14.92 2.53 -11.80
N GLN A 38 -13.67 2.91 -11.49
CA GLN A 38 -13.38 3.91 -10.46
C GLN A 38 -13.76 5.32 -10.95
N ASN A 39 -13.84 6.27 -10.01
CA ASN A 39 -14.20 7.67 -10.31
C ASN A 39 -13.04 8.49 -10.92
N PHE A 40 -12.14 7.84 -11.66
CA PHE A 40 -11.04 8.50 -12.36
C PHE A 40 -11.38 8.78 -13.83
N PRO A 41 -10.87 9.88 -14.41
CA PRO A 41 -10.82 10.04 -15.86
C PRO A 41 -10.17 8.83 -16.53
N LYS A 42 -10.61 8.46 -17.74
CA LYS A 42 -10.15 7.25 -18.43
C LYS A 42 -8.63 7.26 -18.66
N GLU A 43 -8.05 8.42 -18.91
CA GLU A 43 -6.62 8.62 -19.12
C GLU A 43 -5.84 8.31 -17.84
N ILE A 44 -6.35 8.78 -16.69
CA ILE A 44 -5.75 8.51 -15.37
C ILE A 44 -5.90 7.03 -15.01
N ALA A 45 -7.09 6.45 -15.22
CA ALA A 45 -7.32 5.02 -15.01
C ALA A 45 -6.37 4.16 -15.87
N GLY A 46 -6.18 4.55 -17.14
CA GLY A 46 -5.23 3.92 -18.07
C GLY A 46 -3.80 3.89 -17.56
N ALA A 47 -3.31 5.02 -17.03
CA ALA A 47 -1.98 5.10 -16.43
C ALA A 47 -1.88 4.25 -15.14
N LEU A 48 -2.89 4.31 -14.28
CA LEU A 48 -2.91 3.60 -12.99
C LEU A 48 -2.91 2.08 -13.14
N ILE A 49 -3.47 1.55 -14.24
CA ILE A 49 -3.43 0.10 -14.54
C ILE A 49 -1.99 -0.43 -14.63
N VAL A 50 -1.04 0.38 -15.07
CA VAL A 50 0.39 0.00 -15.15
C VAL A 50 1.15 0.46 -13.90
N LEU A 51 0.89 1.70 -13.45
CA LEU A 51 1.63 2.30 -12.36
C LEU A 51 1.39 1.62 -11.01
N ILE A 52 0.16 1.17 -10.73
CA ILE A 52 -0.16 0.53 -9.45
C ILE A 52 0.60 -0.79 -9.29
N PRO A 53 0.48 -1.79 -10.20
CA PRO A 53 1.26 -3.03 -10.08
C PRO A 53 2.77 -2.79 -10.07
N ALA A 54 3.27 -1.85 -10.88
CA ALA A 54 4.69 -1.51 -10.91
C ALA A 54 5.17 -0.94 -9.56
N ALA A 55 4.39 -0.06 -8.94
CA ALA A 55 4.67 0.49 -7.62
C ALA A 55 4.61 -0.60 -6.54
N GLU A 56 3.65 -1.51 -6.58
CA GLU A 56 3.56 -2.62 -5.63
C GLU A 56 4.79 -3.54 -5.71
N ILE A 57 5.24 -3.88 -6.92
CA ILE A 57 6.47 -4.66 -7.13
C ILE A 57 7.70 -3.91 -6.63
N LEU A 58 7.80 -2.61 -6.94
CA LEU A 58 8.90 -1.78 -6.47
C LEU A 58 8.96 -1.75 -4.94
N ALA A 59 7.81 -1.64 -4.27
CA ALA A 59 7.75 -1.68 -2.81
C ALA A 59 8.29 -3.00 -2.25
N ILE A 60 7.94 -4.14 -2.86
CA ILE A 60 8.47 -5.47 -2.48
C ILE A 60 10.00 -5.50 -2.61
N LEU A 61 10.53 -5.07 -3.77
CA LEU A 61 11.97 -5.09 -4.03
C LEU A 61 12.75 -4.21 -3.02
N LEU A 62 12.23 -3.01 -2.74
CA LEU A 62 12.85 -2.09 -1.77
C LEU A 62 12.79 -2.66 -0.34
N LEU A 63 11.72 -3.34 0.05
CA LEU A 63 11.55 -3.91 1.39
C LEU A 63 12.39 -5.18 1.61
N LEU A 64 12.62 -5.97 0.55
CA LEU A 64 13.42 -7.21 0.59
C LEU A 64 14.91 -6.94 0.77
N ILE A 65 15.43 -5.88 0.15
CA ILE A 65 16.86 -5.58 0.19
C ILE A 65 17.18 -4.77 1.45
N SER A 66 17.91 -5.35 2.41
CA SER A 66 18.25 -4.72 3.70
C SER A 66 18.80 -3.29 3.57
N LYS A 67 19.61 -3.02 2.53
CA LYS A 67 20.17 -1.68 2.24
C LYS A 67 19.09 -0.65 1.89
N TRP A 68 18.05 -1.06 1.17
CA TRP A 68 16.98 -0.19 0.67
C TRP A 68 15.73 -0.19 1.56
N GLN A 69 15.72 -0.99 2.61
CA GLN A 69 14.52 -1.24 3.42
C GLN A 69 13.93 0.03 4.07
N VAL A 70 14.74 1.04 4.40
CA VAL A 70 14.22 2.34 4.88
C VAL A 70 13.48 3.08 3.75
N ALA A 71 14.03 3.08 2.53
CA ALA A 71 13.36 3.63 1.36
C ALA A 71 12.09 2.84 1.03
N GLY A 72 12.10 1.51 1.16
CA GLY A 72 10.91 0.67 1.01
C GLY A 72 9.83 0.99 2.03
N LEU A 73 10.18 1.23 3.29
CA LEU A 73 9.23 1.65 4.32
C LEU A 73 8.65 3.04 4.07
N LEU A 74 9.48 4.01 3.66
CA LEU A 74 9.02 5.35 3.25
C LEU A 74 8.04 5.25 2.08
N PHE A 75 8.39 4.47 1.06
CA PHE A 75 7.56 4.27 -0.11
C PHE A 75 6.26 3.53 0.22
N SER A 76 6.30 2.58 1.15
CA SER A 76 5.11 1.91 1.69
C SER A 76 4.18 2.89 2.41
N VAL A 77 4.72 3.79 3.23
CA VAL A 77 3.92 4.85 3.89
C VAL A 77 3.25 5.73 2.84
N LEU A 78 3.98 6.16 1.81
CA LEU A 78 3.43 6.98 0.72
C LEU A 78 2.30 6.25 -0.02
N LEU A 79 2.52 5.01 -0.45
CA LEU A 79 1.53 4.21 -1.17
C LEU A 79 0.29 3.94 -0.30
N MET A 80 0.48 3.50 0.95
CA MET A 80 -0.63 3.24 1.85
C MET A 80 -1.40 4.52 2.19
N THR A 81 -0.72 5.67 2.29
CA THR A 81 -1.40 6.97 2.46
C THR A 81 -2.27 7.30 1.25
N ALA A 82 -1.77 7.10 0.03
CA ALA A 82 -2.55 7.34 -1.19
C ALA A 82 -3.78 6.42 -1.26
N PHE A 83 -3.61 5.12 -0.98
CA PHE A 83 -4.74 4.16 -0.95
C PHE A 83 -5.74 4.47 0.16
N THR A 84 -5.27 4.86 1.35
CA THR A 84 -6.14 5.27 2.47
C THR A 84 -6.88 6.56 2.16
N GLY A 85 -6.22 7.54 1.54
CA GLY A 85 -6.83 8.80 1.13
C GLY A 85 -7.94 8.58 0.11
N TYR A 86 -7.71 7.71 -0.86
CA TYR A 86 -8.74 7.35 -1.83
C TYR A 86 -9.96 6.69 -1.17
N THR A 87 -9.76 5.68 -0.33
CA THR A 87 -10.87 5.02 0.38
C THR A 87 -11.61 5.99 1.32
N ALA A 88 -10.90 6.93 1.94
CA ALA A 88 -11.50 7.99 2.76
C ALA A 88 -12.41 8.92 1.93
N LEU A 89 -11.99 9.33 0.74
CA LEU A 89 -12.80 10.17 -0.16
C LEU A 89 -14.07 9.45 -0.62
N VAL A 90 -13.97 8.15 -0.91
CA VAL A 90 -15.14 7.32 -1.24
C VAL A 90 -16.12 7.26 -0.07
N LEU A 91 -15.62 7.01 1.16
CA LEU A 91 -16.46 6.98 2.36
C LEU A 91 -17.06 8.34 2.73
N ALA A 92 -16.35 9.44 2.44
CA ALA A 92 -16.82 10.79 2.65
C ALA A 92 -17.89 11.22 1.62
N GLY A 93 -18.18 10.39 0.62
CA GLY A 93 -19.16 10.71 -0.41
C GLY A 93 -18.71 11.84 -1.35
N TYR A 94 -17.41 11.97 -1.60
CA TYR A 94 -16.87 13.02 -2.47
C TYR A 94 -17.39 12.93 -3.93
N TRP A 95 -17.84 11.75 -4.37
CA TRP A 95 -18.44 11.52 -5.68
C TRP A 95 -19.89 11.04 -5.56
N ASP A 96 -20.72 11.40 -6.55
CA ASP A 96 -22.13 10.99 -6.64
C ASP A 96 -22.34 9.48 -6.80
N ARG A 97 -21.29 8.76 -7.23
CA ARG A 97 -21.30 7.30 -7.43
C ARG A 97 -20.24 6.64 -6.57
N VAL A 98 -20.66 5.64 -5.80
CA VAL A 98 -19.73 4.74 -5.08
C VAL A 98 -19.22 3.67 -6.06
N PRO A 99 -17.91 3.59 -6.31
CA PRO A 99 -17.36 2.57 -7.19
C PRO A 99 -17.37 1.20 -6.50
N CYS A 100 -17.21 0.12 -7.28
CA CYS A 100 -17.00 -1.20 -6.70
C CYS A 100 -15.64 -1.22 -5.99
N SER A 101 -15.55 -1.96 -4.89
CA SER A 101 -14.28 -2.13 -4.20
C SER A 101 -13.40 -3.07 -5.01
N CYS A 102 -12.25 -2.61 -5.51
CA CYS A 102 -11.40 -3.39 -6.42
C CYS A 102 -10.18 -3.99 -5.70
N GLY A 103 -9.74 -5.20 -6.09
CA GLY A 103 -8.54 -5.80 -5.49
C GLY A 103 -8.46 -7.33 -5.31
N GLY A 104 -9.10 -8.15 -6.15
CA GLY A 104 -9.06 -9.63 -5.99
C GLY A 104 -9.94 -10.11 -4.81
N VAL A 105 -9.42 -10.91 -3.87
CA VAL A 105 -10.19 -11.38 -2.68
C VAL A 105 -10.69 -10.20 -1.84
N LEU A 106 -9.97 -9.07 -1.90
CA LEU A 106 -10.34 -7.82 -1.28
C LEU A 106 -11.61 -7.20 -1.89
N GLN A 107 -12.03 -7.57 -3.11
CA GLN A 107 -13.28 -7.07 -3.73
C GLN A 107 -14.53 -7.31 -2.87
N ASN A 108 -14.51 -8.34 -2.02
CA ASN A 108 -15.63 -8.69 -1.15
C ASN A 108 -15.68 -7.88 0.16
N MET A 109 -14.69 -7.01 0.41
CA MET A 109 -14.63 -6.20 1.61
C MET A 109 -15.38 -4.87 1.42
N SER A 110 -16.14 -4.45 2.43
CA SER A 110 -16.80 -3.15 2.42
C SER A 110 -15.77 -2.01 2.41
N TRP A 111 -16.13 -0.85 1.86
CA TRP A 111 -15.26 0.34 1.85
C TRP A 111 -14.75 0.72 3.25
N THR A 112 -15.60 0.58 4.27
CA THR A 112 -15.22 0.83 5.67
C THR A 112 -14.15 -0.14 6.15
N ALA A 113 -14.32 -1.44 5.86
CA ALA A 113 -13.33 -2.44 6.24
C ALA A 113 -12.00 -2.22 5.48
N HIS A 114 -12.04 -1.85 4.20
CA HIS A 114 -10.85 -1.48 3.43
C HIS A 114 -10.11 -0.28 3.99
N PHE A 115 -10.84 0.74 4.42
CA PHE A 115 -10.25 1.91 5.04
C PHE A 115 -9.48 1.53 6.32
N PHE A 116 -10.08 0.73 7.21
CA PHE A 116 -9.39 0.27 8.42
C PHE A 116 -8.23 -0.68 8.12
N PHE A 117 -8.37 -1.54 7.11
CA PHE A 117 -7.27 -2.39 6.63
C PHE A 117 -6.08 -1.55 6.16
N ASN A 118 -6.34 -0.53 5.34
CA ASN A 118 -5.29 0.37 4.86
C ASN A 118 -4.67 1.17 6.02
N LEU A 119 -5.47 1.65 6.95
CA LEU A 119 -5.00 2.37 8.14
C LEU A 119 -4.10 1.52 9.03
N PHE A 120 -4.44 0.24 9.19
CA PHE A 120 -3.60 -0.72 9.93
C PHE A 120 -2.21 -0.85 9.30
N PHE A 121 -2.12 -1.09 7.99
CA PHE A 121 -0.84 -1.23 7.30
C PHE A 121 -0.08 0.08 7.20
N LEU A 122 -0.77 1.22 7.09
CA LEU A 122 -0.16 2.54 7.15
C LEU A 122 0.49 2.78 8.52
N ALA A 123 -0.23 2.51 9.61
CA ALA A 123 0.29 2.64 10.97
C ALA A 123 1.47 1.70 11.21
N LEU A 124 1.39 0.46 10.70
CA LEU A 124 2.46 -0.53 10.78
C LEU A 124 3.74 -0.05 10.07
N ALA A 125 3.60 0.47 8.84
CA ALA A 125 4.72 1.00 8.06
C ALA A 125 5.35 2.24 8.74
N ALA A 126 4.53 3.17 9.22
CA ALA A 126 4.98 4.37 9.92
C ALA A 126 5.69 4.03 11.24
N ALA A 127 5.16 3.09 12.03
CA ALA A 127 5.78 2.64 13.28
C ALA A 127 7.14 1.96 13.03
N ALA A 128 7.22 1.09 12.02
CA ALA A 128 8.48 0.44 11.64
C ALA A 128 9.54 1.45 11.17
N LEU A 129 9.13 2.45 10.37
CA LEU A 129 9.99 3.52 9.92
C LEU A 129 10.51 4.38 11.07
N ALA A 130 9.62 4.81 11.97
CA ALA A 130 9.98 5.62 13.14
C ALA A 130 10.98 4.90 14.06
N GLN A 131 10.83 3.59 14.23
CA GLN A 131 11.79 2.79 15.00
C GLN A 131 13.18 2.73 14.34
N ARG A 132 13.25 2.65 13.00
CA ARG A 132 14.53 2.66 12.28
C ARG A 132 15.24 4.00 12.39
N TYR A 133 14.52 5.11 12.25
CA TYR A 133 15.10 6.44 12.44
C TYR A 133 15.63 6.65 13.87
N LYS A 134 14.86 6.22 14.89
CA LYS A 134 15.33 6.27 16.29
C LYS A 134 16.61 5.46 16.50
N GLY A 135 16.68 4.25 15.93
CA GLY A 135 17.89 3.42 16.01
C GLY A 135 19.11 4.05 15.35
N ASN A 136 18.94 4.66 14.17
CA ASN A 136 20.03 5.36 13.48
C ASN A 136 20.50 6.60 14.26
N ALA A 137 19.57 7.39 14.81
CA ALA A 137 19.90 8.58 15.60
C ALA A 137 20.62 8.24 16.92
N GLU A 138 20.28 7.12 17.55
CA GLU A 138 20.96 6.66 18.76
C GLU A 138 22.40 6.21 18.47
N ASN A 139 22.65 5.57 17.32
CA ASN A 139 23.99 5.17 16.90
C ASN A 139 24.88 6.39 16.61
N LEU A 140 24.36 7.40 15.90
CA LEU A 140 25.09 8.64 15.60
C LEU A 140 25.46 9.47 16.84
N ARG A 141 24.76 9.28 17.97
CA ARG A 141 25.09 9.93 19.25
C ARG A 141 26.20 9.21 20.03
N LYS A 142 26.54 7.98 19.66
CA LYS A 142 27.54 7.13 20.34
C LYS A 142 28.89 7.14 19.63
N GLU A 143 28.98 7.74 18.44
CA GLU A 143 30.21 8.02 17.70
C GLU A 143 30.71 9.44 18.04
#